data_AF-A0A943GLK5-F1
#
_entry.id   AF-A0A943GLK5-F1
#
_cell.length_a   1.000
_cell.length_b   1.000
_cell.length_c   1.000
_cell.angle_alpha   90.00
_cell.angle_beta   90.00
_cell.angle_gamma   90.00
#
_symmetry.space_group_name_H-M   'P 1'
#
loop_
_entity.id
_entity.type
_entity.pdbx_description
1 polymer ?
#
loop_
_entity_poly.entity_id
_entity_poly.type
_entity_poly.pdbx_seq_one_letter_code
_entity_poly.pdbx_strand_id
1 'polypeptide(L)'
;MDENGEEVSVTTEEEKLNGNQVSRIIKVKNICEHPVYVRVKIEFSGEDKQGKFQAGEYVSFQDPTGEWVKHGEWYYHSKALEQDQVTGNLFEELIFDLDRLKTDHAGSKIEFVVFAQAVQSENNGTSAETANGWPKEAE
;
A
#
# COMPACT_ATOMS: atom_id res chain seq x y z
N MET A 1 -7.69 5.34 11.47
CA MET A 1 -8.51 6.46 11.96
C MET A 1 -8.86 6.19 13.41
N ASP A 2 -9.06 7.23 14.21
CA ASP A 2 -9.63 7.08 15.55
C ASP A 2 -11.15 6.82 15.50
N GLU A 3 -11.79 6.74 16.67
CA GLU A 3 -13.24 6.52 16.78
C GLU A 3 -14.10 7.65 16.21
N ASN A 4 -13.51 8.83 15.97
CA ASN A 4 -14.19 10.00 15.40
C ASN A 4 -13.98 10.10 13.88
N GLY A 5 -13.22 9.17 13.28
CA GLY A 5 -12.87 9.20 11.86
C GLY A 5 -11.69 10.11 11.53
N GLU A 6 -10.95 10.60 12.55
CA GLU A 6 -9.78 11.43 12.32
C GLU A 6 -8.54 10.59 12.00
N GLU A 7 -7.69 11.10 11.09
CA GLU A 7 -6.41 10.46 10.80
C GLU A 7 -5.47 10.58 11.99
N VAL A 8 -5.00 9.43 12.46
CA VAL A 8 -4.01 9.34 13.54
C VAL A 8 -2.84 8.51 13.07
N SER A 9 -1.63 8.88 13.51
CA SER A 9 -0.43 8.09 13.21
C SER A 9 -0.53 6.71 13.85
N VAL A 10 -0.08 5.69 13.13
CA VAL A 10 0.04 4.34 13.68
C VAL A 10 1.14 4.34 14.74
N THR A 11 0.80 3.95 15.97
CA THR A 11 1.74 3.89 17.11
C THR A 11 2.12 2.47 17.50
N THR A 12 1.47 1.46 16.92
CA THR A 12 1.69 0.04 17.18
C THR A 12 1.90 -0.71 15.87
N GLU A 13 2.96 -1.49 15.80
CA GLU A 13 3.30 -2.30 14.60
C GLU A 13 2.39 -3.54 14.45
N GLU A 14 1.87 -4.04 15.57
CA GLU A 14 1.00 -5.22 15.61
C GLU A 14 -0.37 -4.89 16.20
N GLU A 15 -1.40 -5.51 15.66
CA GLU A 15 -2.77 -5.38 16.14
C GLU A 15 -3.46 -6.74 16.07
N LYS A 16 -4.23 -7.07 17.11
CA LYS A 16 -5.06 -8.27 17.08
C LYS A 16 -6.29 -8.01 16.21
N LEU A 17 -6.45 -8.84 15.19
CA LEU A 17 -7.60 -8.81 14.29
C LEU A 17 -8.89 -9.21 15.05
N ASN A 18 -9.67 -8.20 15.47
CA ASN A 18 -10.93 -8.40 16.20
C ASN A 18 -12.16 -8.39 15.29
N GLY A 19 -12.02 -7.86 14.07
CA GLY A 19 -13.02 -7.84 13.01
C GLY A 19 -12.36 -8.13 11.66
N ASN A 20 -13.13 -8.08 10.58
CA ASN A 20 -12.61 -8.30 9.24
C ASN A 20 -12.00 -7.03 8.61
N GLN A 21 -12.09 -5.88 9.27
CA GLN A 21 -11.56 -4.61 8.80
C GLN A 21 -10.50 -4.10 9.77
N VAL A 22 -9.40 -3.58 9.21
CA VAL A 22 -8.35 -2.88 9.97
C VAL A 22 -8.08 -1.56 9.29
N SER A 23 -8.21 -0.45 10.04
CA SER A 23 -7.91 0.87 9.52
C SER A 23 -6.41 1.07 9.38
N ARG A 24 -5.95 1.29 8.15
CA ARG A 24 -4.56 1.61 7.80
C ARG A 24 -4.62 2.54 6.60
N ILE A 25 -3.91 3.67 6.68
CA ILE A 25 -3.91 4.69 5.64
C ILE A 25 -2.53 4.76 5.01
N ILE A 26 -2.45 4.70 3.69
CA ILE A 26 -1.20 4.87 2.93
C ILE A 26 -1.26 6.12 2.07
N LYS A 27 -0.32 7.04 2.33
CA LYS A 27 -0.05 8.25 1.55
C LYS A 27 1.45 8.36 1.28
N VAL A 28 1.81 9.03 0.19
CA VAL A 28 3.21 9.34 -0.14
C VAL A 28 3.39 10.85 -0.25
N LYS A 29 4.46 11.38 0.35
CA LYS A 29 4.86 12.78 0.22
C LYS A 29 6.11 12.89 -0.64
N ASN A 30 6.12 13.80 -1.61
CA ASN A 30 7.34 14.18 -2.30
C ASN A 30 8.18 15.10 -1.41
N ILE A 31 9.36 14.63 -1.01
CA ILE A 31 10.33 15.40 -0.22
C ILE A 31 11.52 15.90 -1.05
N CYS A 32 11.50 15.64 -2.36
CA CYS A 32 12.52 16.07 -3.31
C CYS A 32 12.20 17.48 -3.86
N GLU A 33 13.21 18.14 -4.43
CA GLU A 33 13.07 19.49 -5.02
C GLU A 33 12.31 19.49 -6.35
N HIS A 34 12.37 18.38 -7.09
CA HIS A 34 11.76 18.25 -8.41
C HIS A 34 10.44 17.48 -8.36
N PRO A 35 9.54 17.69 -9.33
CA PRO A 35 8.34 16.90 -9.44
C PRO A 35 8.67 15.43 -9.76
N VAL A 36 7.92 14.51 -9.17
CA VAL A 36 8.17 13.06 -9.28
C VAL A 36 6.93 12.29 -9.68
N TYR A 37 7.11 11.23 -10.46
CA TYR A 37 6.15 10.15 -10.53
C TYR A 37 6.37 9.20 -9.35
N VAL A 38 5.27 8.65 -8.83
CA VAL A 38 5.28 7.75 -7.67
C VAL A 38 4.59 6.43 -8.02
N ARG A 39 5.17 5.33 -7.55
CA ARG A 39 4.51 4.02 -7.54
C ARG A 39 4.67 3.33 -6.19
N VAL A 40 3.68 2.53 -5.81
CA VAL A 40 3.64 1.76 -4.56
C VAL A 40 3.35 0.30 -4.86
N LYS A 41 4.11 -0.62 -4.29
CA LYS A 41 3.83 -2.06 -4.26
C LYS A 41 3.54 -2.45 -2.82
N ILE A 42 2.54 -3.30 -2.63
CA ILE A 42 2.18 -3.83 -1.30
C ILE A 42 2.30 -5.34 -1.38
N GLU A 43 3.14 -5.90 -0.53
CA GLU A 43 3.34 -7.33 -0.43
C GLU A 43 2.73 -7.83 0.87
N PHE A 44 1.95 -8.90 0.79
CA PHE A 44 1.31 -9.53 1.94
C PHE A 44 1.90 -10.92 2.16
N SER A 45 2.37 -11.18 3.37
CA SER A 45 2.85 -12.49 3.78
C SER A 45 2.14 -12.95 5.05
N GLY A 46 1.97 -14.26 5.19
CA GLY A 46 1.39 -14.85 6.38
C GLY A 46 2.28 -15.95 6.94
N GLU A 47 2.17 -16.19 8.24
CA GLU A 47 2.85 -17.30 8.91
C GLU A 47 1.88 -17.98 9.88
N ASP A 48 1.79 -19.30 9.78
CA ASP A 48 1.04 -20.16 10.69
C ASP A 48 1.91 -21.32 11.20
N LYS A 49 1.29 -22.28 11.91
CA LYS A 49 1.99 -23.47 12.45
C LYS A 49 2.61 -24.39 11.39
N GLN A 50 2.17 -24.30 10.13
CA GLN A 50 2.66 -25.07 8.99
C GLN A 50 3.77 -24.32 8.23
N GLY A 51 3.89 -23.00 8.42
CA GLY A 51 4.95 -22.16 7.89
C GLY A 51 4.41 -20.91 7.20
N LYS A 52 5.20 -20.37 6.26
CA LYS A 52 4.83 -19.18 5.50
C LYS A 52 3.81 -19.48 4.40
N PHE A 53 2.88 -18.56 4.17
CA PHE A 53 1.89 -18.60 3.10
C PHE A 53 1.70 -17.22 2.44
N GLN A 54 1.10 -17.22 1.25
CA GLN A 54 0.79 -16.00 0.49
C GLN A 54 -0.50 -15.36 1.03
N ALA A 55 -0.38 -14.33 1.85
CA ALA A 55 -1.54 -13.74 2.52
C ALA A 55 -2.37 -12.82 1.60
N GLY A 56 -1.83 -12.40 0.45
CA GLY A 56 -2.50 -11.49 -0.47
C GLY A 56 -3.84 -12.00 -1.03
N GLU A 57 -4.06 -13.32 -1.04
CA GLU A 57 -5.33 -13.93 -1.49
C GLU A 57 -6.48 -13.80 -0.47
N TYR A 58 -6.16 -13.34 0.75
CA TYR A 58 -7.08 -13.21 1.87
C TYR A 58 -7.30 -11.75 2.29
N VAL A 59 -6.61 -10.80 1.64
CA VAL A 59 -6.66 -9.38 1.98
C VAL A 59 -7.02 -8.59 0.74
N SER A 60 -7.97 -7.67 0.89
CA SER A 60 -8.35 -6.73 -0.16
C SER A 60 -8.43 -5.30 0.39
N PHE A 61 -8.34 -4.33 -0.50
CA PHE A 61 -8.52 -2.91 -0.20
C PHE A 61 -8.99 -2.19 -1.46
N GLN A 62 -9.44 -0.95 -1.30
CA GLN A 62 -9.88 -0.11 -2.41
C GLN A 62 -9.17 1.25 -2.34
N ASP A 63 -8.93 1.84 -3.50
CA ASP A 63 -8.51 3.25 -3.62
C ASP A 63 -9.77 4.13 -3.57
N PRO A 64 -10.00 4.88 -2.47
CA PRO A 64 -11.18 5.73 -2.34
C PRO A 64 -11.08 7.00 -3.20
N THR A 65 -9.87 7.38 -3.62
CA THR A 65 -9.61 8.63 -4.35
C THR A 65 -9.74 8.47 -5.87
N GLY A 66 -9.50 7.26 -6.37
CA GLY A 66 -9.38 6.98 -7.80
C GLY A 66 -8.14 7.60 -8.45
N GLU A 67 -7.18 8.07 -7.65
CA GLU A 67 -5.94 8.68 -8.12
C GLU A 67 -4.86 7.64 -8.46
N TRP A 68 -5.08 6.37 -8.12
CA TRP A 68 -4.13 5.28 -8.31
C TRP A 68 -4.55 4.30 -9.40
N VAL A 69 -3.60 3.96 -10.27
CA VAL A 69 -3.79 3.00 -11.36
C VAL A 69 -2.95 1.76 -11.09
N LYS A 70 -3.60 0.60 -10.96
CA LYS A 70 -2.90 -0.68 -10.80
C LYS A 70 -2.37 -1.19 -12.14
N HIS A 71 -1.08 -1.49 -12.21
CA HIS A 71 -0.45 -2.16 -13.34
C HIS A 71 0.57 -3.21 -12.84
N GLY A 72 0.25 -4.49 -13.03
CA GLY A 72 0.98 -5.58 -12.40
C GLY A 72 0.85 -5.54 -10.88
N GLU A 73 1.98 -5.60 -10.17
CA GLU A 73 2.07 -5.53 -8.71
C GLU A 73 2.13 -4.09 -8.17
N TRP A 74 2.28 -3.11 -9.06
CA TRP A 74 2.49 -1.71 -8.70
C TRP A 74 1.21 -0.88 -8.89
N TYR A 75 0.98 0.04 -7.97
CA TYR A 75 -0.02 1.10 -8.03
C TYR A 75 0.67 2.41 -8.36
N TYR A 76 0.35 3.00 -9.50
CA TYR A 76 0.95 4.23 -10.00
C TYR A 76 0.05 5.41 -9.65
N HIS A 77 0.60 6.47 -9.07
CA HIS A 77 -0.16 7.69 -8.87
C HIS A 77 -0.34 8.38 -10.22
N SER A 78 -1.59 8.72 -10.56
CA SER A 78 -1.99 9.21 -11.89
C SER A 78 -1.36 10.54 -12.30
N LYS A 79 -0.87 11.32 -11.34
CA LYS A 79 -0.25 12.63 -11.56
C LYS A 79 1.16 12.67 -10.97
N ALA A 80 2.03 13.50 -11.55
CA ALA A 80 3.27 13.88 -10.88
C ALA A 80 2.95 14.62 -9.57
N LEU A 81 3.77 14.39 -8.55
CA LEU A 81 3.73 15.13 -7.30
C LEU A 81 4.75 16.26 -7.37
N GLU A 82 4.29 17.49 -7.24
CA GLU A 82 5.15 18.65 -7.03
C GLU A 82 5.91 18.54 -5.70
N GLN A 83 6.94 19.38 -5.50
CA GLN A 83 7.65 19.46 -4.22
C GLN A 83 6.66 19.66 -3.06
N ASP A 84 6.85 18.92 -1.98
CA ASP A 84 6.03 18.92 -0.76
C ASP A 84 4.57 18.46 -0.91
N GLN A 85 4.13 18.10 -2.11
CA GLN A 85 2.80 17.56 -2.32
C GLN A 85 2.66 16.15 -1.72
N VAL A 86 1.47 15.86 -1.20
CA VAL A 86 1.06 14.55 -0.68
C VAL A 86 0.00 13.96 -1.61
N THR A 87 0.06 12.65 -1.86
CA THR A 87 -0.99 11.94 -2.61
C THR A 87 -2.32 11.92 -1.87
N GLY A 88 -3.40 11.63 -2.59
CA GLY A 88 -4.57 11.00 -2.00
C GLY A 88 -4.25 9.62 -1.39
N ASN A 89 -5.20 9.09 -0.61
CA ASN A 89 -5.08 7.78 0.02
C ASN A 89 -5.04 6.67 -1.04
N LEU A 90 -4.04 5.80 -0.97
CA LEU A 90 -4.05 4.56 -1.76
C LEU A 90 -5.09 3.57 -1.23
N PHE A 91 -5.25 3.53 0.10
CA PHE A 91 -6.36 2.88 0.79
C PHE A 91 -6.48 3.45 2.21
N GLU A 92 -7.63 3.20 2.84
CA GLU A 92 -7.92 3.63 4.23
C GLU A 92 -8.21 2.45 5.17
N GLU A 93 -8.47 1.28 4.59
CA GLU A 93 -8.74 0.04 5.29
C GLU A 93 -8.22 -1.18 4.53
N LEU A 94 -7.84 -2.20 5.29
CA LEU A 94 -7.62 -3.55 4.82
C LEU A 94 -8.81 -4.43 5.22
N ILE A 95 -9.35 -5.19 4.27
CA ILE A 95 -10.47 -6.11 4.46
C ILE A 95 -9.97 -7.54 4.34
N PHE A 96 -10.13 -8.31 5.42
CA PHE A 96 -9.67 -9.69 5.57
C PHE A 96 -10.82 -10.68 5.35
N ASP A 97 -10.58 -11.70 4.54
CA ASP A 97 -11.48 -12.86 4.43
C ASP A 97 -11.29 -13.79 5.64
N LEU A 98 -11.95 -13.43 6.76
CA LEU A 98 -11.80 -14.13 8.01
C LEU A 98 -12.28 -15.59 7.97
N ASP A 99 -13.30 -15.89 7.16
CA ASP A 99 -13.87 -17.24 7.12
C ASP A 99 -12.88 -18.20 6.43
N ARG A 100 -12.27 -17.77 5.33
CA ARG A 100 -11.18 -18.53 4.69
C ARG A 100 -9.94 -18.57 5.57
N LEU A 101 -9.51 -17.45 6.18
CA LEU A 101 -8.34 -17.44 7.07
C LEU A 101 -8.50 -18.36 8.28
N LYS A 102 -9.68 -18.40 8.90
CA LYS A 102 -9.96 -19.31 10.03
C LYS A 102 -10.02 -20.78 9.61
N THR A 103 -10.33 -21.06 8.35
CA THR A 103 -10.36 -22.42 7.81
C THR A 103 -8.97 -22.91 7.43
N ASP A 104 -8.23 -22.08 6.68
CA ASP A 104 -6.97 -22.45 6.04
C ASP A 104 -5.78 -22.22 6.98
N HIS A 105 -5.79 -21.11 7.73
CA HIS A 105 -4.63 -20.56 8.45
C HIS A 105 -4.99 -20.02 9.85
N ALA A 106 -5.80 -20.77 10.61
CA ALA A 106 -6.28 -20.34 11.93
C ALA A 106 -5.13 -19.98 12.90
N GLY A 107 -5.22 -18.80 13.51
CA GLY A 107 -4.21 -18.31 14.46
C GLY A 107 -2.90 -17.86 13.83
N SER A 108 -2.90 -17.62 12.52
CA SER A 108 -1.77 -17.03 11.79
C SER A 108 -1.51 -15.57 12.16
N LYS A 109 -0.29 -15.13 11.84
CA LYS A 109 0.08 -13.71 11.75
C LYS A 109 0.13 -13.31 10.28
N ILE A 110 -0.37 -12.12 9.96
CA ILE A 110 -0.27 -11.52 8.62
C ILE A 110 0.56 -10.25 8.74
N GLU A 111 1.47 -10.07 7.80
CA GLU A 111 2.32 -8.90 7.64
C GLU A 111 2.12 -8.31 6.25
N PHE A 112 2.15 -6.98 6.15
CA PHE A 112 2.24 -6.31 4.86
C PHE A 112 3.42 -5.35 4.84
N VAL A 113 4.13 -5.31 3.72
CA VAL A 113 5.25 -4.41 3.49
C VAL A 113 4.88 -3.48 2.34
N VAL A 114 5.15 -2.19 2.52
CA VAL A 114 4.89 -1.16 1.52
C VAL A 114 6.21 -0.71 0.92
N PHE A 115 6.36 -0.93 -0.38
CA PHE A 115 7.48 -0.44 -1.17
C PHE A 115 7.04 0.79 -1.94
N ALA A 116 7.61 1.95 -1.64
CA ALA A 116 7.37 3.18 -2.37
C ALA A 116 8.60 3.53 -3.22
N GLN A 117 8.37 3.88 -4.48
CA GLN A 117 9.41 4.35 -5.39
C GLN A 117 8.99 5.64 -6.07
N ALA A 118 9.99 6.45 -6.41
CA ALA A 118 9.82 7.69 -7.14
C ALA A 118 10.86 7.82 -8.26
N VAL A 119 10.48 8.52 -9.32
CA VAL A 119 11.37 8.94 -10.41
C VAL A 119 11.03 10.37 -10.81
N GLN A 120 12.02 11.20 -11.15
CA GLN A 120 11.78 12.57 -11.62
C GLN A 120 10.86 12.56 -12.85
N SER A 121 9.78 13.34 -12.84
CA SER A 121 8.81 13.34 -13.95
C SER A 121 9.31 14.12 -15.16
N GLU A 122 10.06 15.20 -14.96
CA GLU A 122 10.48 16.15 -16.02
C GLU A 122 11.26 15.48 -17.18
N ASN A 123 11.96 14.38 -16.92
CA ASN A 123 12.79 13.67 -17.90
C ASN A 123 12.35 12.22 -18.14
N ASN A 124 11.17 11.81 -17.68
CA ASN A 124 10.70 10.42 -17.74
C ASN A 124 9.35 10.23 -18.44
N GLY A 125 9.14 10.98 -19.52
CA GLY A 125 7.94 10.85 -20.35
C GLY A 125 6.77 11.67 -19.81
N THR A 126 5.55 11.23 -20.13
CA THR A 126 4.33 12.01 -19.86
C THR A 126 3.44 11.39 -18.77
N SER A 127 3.74 10.17 -18.32
CA SER A 127 2.99 9.49 -17.26
C SER A 127 3.87 8.55 -16.43
N ALA A 128 3.40 8.21 -15.22
CA ALA A 128 4.11 7.32 -14.31
C ALA A 128 4.25 5.90 -14.89
N GLU A 129 3.23 5.39 -15.57
CA GLU A 129 3.18 4.02 -16.11
C GLU A 129 4.19 3.81 -17.25
N THR A 130 4.57 4.89 -17.94
CA THR A 130 5.48 4.85 -19.09
C THR A 130 6.88 5.38 -18.77
N ALA A 131 7.10 5.80 -17.52
CA ALA A 131 8.40 6.27 -17.05
C ALA A 131 9.44 5.14 -17.09
N ASN A 132 10.63 5.44 -17.62
CA ASN A 132 11.70 4.44 -17.81
C ASN A 132 12.71 4.41 -16.65
N GLY A 133 12.86 5.51 -15.92
CA GLY A 133 13.89 5.68 -14.88
C GLY A 133 13.55 5.08 -13.52
N TRP A 134 12.63 4.13 -13.44
CA TRP A 134 12.26 3.52 -12.16
C TRP A 134 13.47 2.82 -11.50
N PRO A 135 13.69 3.01 -10.19
CA PRO A 135 14.73 2.30 -9.46
C PRO A 135 14.54 0.78 -9.56
N LYS A 136 15.66 0.05 -9.50
CA LYS A 136 15.60 -1.41 -9.31
C LYS A 136 14.89 -1.73 -8.00
N GLU A 137 14.15 -2.82 -8.00
CA GLU A 137 13.54 -3.32 -6.77
C GLU A 137 14.64 -3.70 -5.78
N ALA A 138 14.43 -3.36 -4.50
CA ALA A 138 15.30 -3.82 -3.44
C ALA A 138 15.05 -5.32 -3.24
N GLU A 139 16.12 -6.12 -3.25
CA GLU A 139 16.10 -7.55 -2.92
C GLU A 139 16.00 -7.78 -1.40
#